data_AF-A0A957ULJ1-F1
#
_entry.id   AF-A0A957ULJ1-F1
#
_cell.length_a   1.000
_cell.length_b   1.000
_cell.length_c   1.000
_cell.angle_alpha   90.00
_cell.angle_beta   90.00
_cell.angle_gamma   90.00
#
_symmetry.space_group_name_H-M   'P 1'
#
loop_
_entity.id
_entity.type
_entity.pdbx_description
1 polymer ?
#
loop_
_entity_poly.entity_id
_entity_poly.type
_entity_poly.pdbx_seq_one_letter_code
_entity_poly.pdbx_strand_id
1 'polypeptide(L)'
;EYGEQVRTMLDAGENPPLGVIIYYTLPADLTEAVSLTILDEQGNEIRAYGPKPSAEEIEKMSAAQKAEHNNAVYLTTSPGLNRFVWNMRYPDCYKPAGEKLLESVVTGPVAKPGRYQARLQVGDQTETQPFEICVDPGIAASQADLDAQFA
;
A
#
# COMPACT_ATOMS: atom_id res chain seq x y z
N GLU A 1 20.03 20.65 -22.20
CA GLU A 1 19.05 19.67 -21.73
C GLU A 1 19.50 18.30 -22.21
N TYR A 2 19.87 17.40 -21.29
CA TYR A 2 20.23 16.03 -21.67
C TYR A 2 18.93 15.22 -21.67
N GLY A 3 18.44 14.89 -22.86
CA GLY A 3 17.30 13.99 -23.02
C GLY A 3 17.72 12.57 -22.65
N GLU A 4 17.11 12.02 -21.62
CA GLU A 4 17.34 10.63 -21.22
C GLU A 4 16.70 9.70 -22.24
N GLN A 5 17.50 8.82 -22.87
CA GLN A 5 16.97 7.80 -23.76
C GLN A 5 16.31 6.70 -22.94
N VAL A 6 14.99 6.77 -22.79
CA VAL A 6 14.20 5.69 -22.18
C VAL A 6 13.93 4.62 -23.23
N ARG A 7 14.44 3.41 -23.01
CA ARG A 7 14.21 2.26 -23.89
C ARG A 7 12.96 1.50 -23.43
N THR A 8 11.81 1.81 -24.02
CA THR A 8 10.58 1.04 -23.81
C THR A 8 10.57 -0.17 -24.74
N MET A 9 10.56 -1.39 -24.17
CA MET A 9 10.36 -2.60 -24.97
C MET A 9 8.87 -2.69 -25.34
N LEU A 10 8.53 -2.55 -26.62
CA LEU A 10 7.13 -2.57 -27.09
C LEU A 10 6.46 -3.95 -26.97
N ASP A 11 7.24 -5.03 -26.94
CA ASP A 11 6.74 -6.41 -27.05
C ASP A 11 7.03 -7.28 -25.82
N ALA A 12 7.58 -6.70 -24.73
CA ALA A 12 7.81 -7.42 -23.49
C ALA A 12 6.61 -7.19 -22.56
N GLY A 13 6.01 -8.27 -22.05
CA GLY A 13 5.08 -8.14 -20.94
C GLY A 13 5.77 -7.48 -19.76
N GLU A 14 5.17 -6.43 -19.21
CA GLU A 14 5.68 -5.79 -18.00
C GLU A 14 5.56 -6.77 -16.83
N ASN A 15 6.63 -6.89 -16.03
CA ASN A 15 6.57 -7.65 -14.79
C ASN A 15 5.44 -7.07 -13.93
N PRO A 16 4.50 -7.90 -13.41
CA PRO A 16 3.46 -7.39 -12.53
C PRO A 16 4.05 -6.58 -11.38
N PRO A 17 3.35 -5.53 -10.93
CA PRO A 17 3.84 -4.71 -9.83
C PRO A 17 4.04 -5.58 -8.60
N LEU A 18 5.14 -5.37 -7.90
CA LEU A 18 5.42 -6.04 -6.64
C LEU A 18 4.36 -5.64 -5.60
N GLY A 19 3.50 -6.58 -5.23
CA GLY A 19 2.42 -6.33 -4.28
C GLY A 19 1.18 -7.18 -4.49
N VAL A 20 0.18 -6.94 -3.65
CA VAL A 20 -1.14 -7.55 -3.76
C VAL A 20 -2.04 -6.62 -4.59
N ILE A 21 -2.52 -7.13 -5.72
CA ILE A 21 -3.45 -6.40 -6.59
C ILE A 21 -4.86 -6.69 -6.12
N ILE A 22 -5.58 -5.63 -5.75
CA ILE A 22 -6.96 -5.68 -5.28
C ILE A 22 -7.83 -5.01 -6.32
N TYR A 23 -8.77 -5.78 -6.87
CA TYR A 23 -9.81 -5.28 -7.75
C TYR A 23 -11.09 -5.08 -6.93
N TYR A 24 -11.71 -3.91 -7.09
CA TYR A 24 -12.94 -3.57 -6.40
C TYR A 24 -13.84 -2.75 -7.32
N THR A 25 -15.15 -2.92 -7.18
CA THR A 25 -16.14 -2.21 -7.99
C THR A 25 -16.91 -1.27 -7.08
N LEU A 26 -17.03 -0.01 -7.49
CA LEU A 26 -17.79 1.01 -6.78
C LEU A 26 -19.09 1.33 -7.54
N PRO A 27 -20.21 1.56 -6.84
CA PRO A 27 -21.47 1.91 -7.46
C PRO A 27 -21.39 3.27 -8.18
N ALA A 28 -22.30 3.49 -9.13
CA ALA A 28 -22.32 4.71 -9.94
C ALA A 28 -22.75 5.96 -9.16
N ASP A 29 -23.57 5.77 -8.14
CA ASP A 29 -24.16 6.76 -7.24
C ASP A 29 -23.38 6.87 -5.93
N LEU A 30 -22.05 6.73 -5.98
CA LEU A 30 -21.19 6.85 -4.81
C LEU A 30 -21.19 8.29 -4.26
N THR A 31 -21.78 8.47 -3.09
CA THR A 31 -21.77 9.74 -2.32
C THR A 31 -21.12 9.60 -0.94
N GLU A 32 -20.84 8.35 -0.54
CA GLU A 32 -20.35 8.00 0.78
C GLU A 32 -18.82 7.88 0.82
N ALA A 33 -18.26 7.93 2.02
CA ALA A 33 -16.82 7.75 2.22
C ALA A 33 -16.41 6.31 1.89
N VAL A 34 -15.32 6.16 1.15
CA VAL A 34 -14.73 4.86 0.80
C VAL A 34 -13.41 4.69 1.51
N SER A 35 -13.19 3.55 2.14
CA SER A 35 -11.91 3.18 2.70
C SER A 35 -11.57 1.72 2.41
N LEU A 36 -10.28 1.44 2.26
CA LEU A 36 -9.75 0.10 2.11
C LEU A 36 -8.78 -0.16 3.27
N THR A 37 -9.11 -1.12 4.13
CA THR A 37 -8.25 -1.55 5.24
C THR A 37 -7.63 -2.90 4.91
N ILE A 38 -6.32 -3.01 5.11
CA ILE A 38 -5.61 -4.29 5.10
C ILE A 38 -5.48 -4.79 6.54
N LEU A 39 -5.90 -6.03 6.76
CA LEU A 39 -5.95 -6.68 8.06
C LEU A 39 -5.02 -7.90 8.06
N ASP A 40 -4.43 -8.20 9.21
CA ASP A 40 -3.69 -9.45 9.43
C ASP A 40 -4.62 -10.66 9.63
N GLU A 41 -4.03 -11.83 9.82
CA GLU A 41 -4.75 -13.08 10.10
C GLU A 41 -5.59 -13.01 11.40
N GLN A 42 -5.16 -12.21 12.38
CA GLN A 42 -5.88 -12.01 13.64
C GLN A 42 -6.97 -10.93 13.54
N GLY A 43 -7.08 -10.24 12.40
CA GLY A 43 -8.02 -9.14 12.19
C GLY A 43 -7.52 -7.78 12.69
N ASN A 44 -6.23 -7.66 13.02
CA ASN A 44 -5.65 -6.36 13.37
C ASN A 44 -5.41 -5.53 12.11
N GLU A 45 -5.63 -4.23 12.22
CA GLU A 45 -5.36 -3.29 11.14
C GLU A 45 -3.85 -3.12 10.92
N ILE A 46 -3.42 -3.48 9.71
CA ILE A 46 -2.06 -3.22 9.24
C ILE A 46 -2.00 -1.79 8.70
N ARG A 47 -2.93 -1.44 7.82
CA ARG A 47 -2.97 -0.13 7.17
C ARG A 47 -4.34 0.16 6.57
N ALA A 48 -4.80 1.40 6.72
CA ALA A 48 -5.97 1.92 6.03
C ALA A 48 -5.57 2.88 4.89
N TYR A 49 -6.36 2.86 3.83
CA TYR A 49 -6.25 3.71 2.66
C TYR A 49 -7.56 4.43 2.40
N GLY A 50 -7.49 5.74 2.19
CA GLY A 50 -8.63 6.60 1.92
C GLY A 50 -8.49 7.37 0.61
N PRO A 51 -9.51 8.16 0.23
CA PRO A 51 -9.47 8.99 -0.97
C PRO A 51 -8.38 10.06 -0.85
N LYS A 52 -7.93 10.56 -1.99
CA LYS A 52 -7.00 11.70 -2.02
C LYS A 52 -7.71 12.96 -1.52
N PRO A 53 -7.16 13.68 -0.52
CA PRO A 53 -7.75 14.92 -0.03
C PRO A 53 -7.74 15.98 -1.14
N SER A 54 -8.69 16.91 -1.07
CA SER A 54 -8.80 18.02 -2.01
C SER A 54 -7.63 19.02 -1.86
N ALA A 55 -7.39 19.83 -2.88
CA ALA A 55 -6.33 20.85 -2.86
C ALA A 55 -6.49 21.82 -1.68
N GLU A 56 -7.72 22.22 -1.36
CA GLU A 56 -8.03 23.13 -0.24
C GLU A 56 -7.71 22.50 1.12
N GLU A 57 -7.96 21.19 1.28
CA GLU A 57 -7.61 20.45 2.49
C GLU A 57 -6.09 20.35 2.63
N ILE A 58 -5.40 20.07 1.52
CA ILE A 58 -3.93 20.00 1.50
C ILE A 58 -3.33 21.37 1.86
N GLU A 59 -3.88 22.49 1.39
CA GLU A 59 -3.37 23.81 1.73
C GLU A 59 -3.43 24.11 3.23
N LYS A 60 -4.49 23.66 3.90
CA LYS A 60 -4.72 23.82 5.35
C LYS A 60 -3.87 22.89 6.22
N MET A 61 -3.21 21.88 5.64
CA MET A 61 -2.34 20.95 6.36
C MET A 61 -1.05 21.62 6.86
N SER A 62 -0.56 21.17 8.02
CA SER A 62 0.76 21.51 8.53
C SER A 62 1.88 21.00 7.61
N ALA A 63 3.10 21.51 7.77
CA ALA A 63 4.25 21.05 6.98
C ALA A 63 4.52 19.54 7.14
N ALA A 64 4.31 19.00 8.34
CA ALA A 64 4.44 17.57 8.62
C ALA A 64 3.38 16.74 7.87
N GLN A 65 2.11 17.18 7.90
CA GLN A 65 1.01 16.52 7.19
C GLN A 65 1.17 16.61 5.67
N LYS A 66 1.71 17.71 5.14
CA LYS A 66 2.04 17.84 3.71
C LYS A 66 3.16 16.88 3.29
N ALA A 67 4.17 16.71 4.13
CA ALA A 67 5.24 15.74 3.89
C ALA A 67 4.72 14.30 3.88
N GLU A 68 3.79 13.97 4.77
CA GLU A 68 3.09 12.68 4.78
C GLU A 68 2.20 12.50 3.54
N HIS A 69 1.41 13.53 3.19
CA HIS A 69 0.53 13.53 2.01
C HIS A 69 1.29 13.20 0.72
N ASN A 70 2.46 13.81 0.54
CA ASN A 70 3.29 13.65 -0.66
C ASN A 70 3.83 12.22 -0.83
N ASN A 71 3.95 11.45 0.25
CA ASN A 71 4.44 10.08 0.24
C ASN A 71 3.32 9.04 0.41
N ALA A 72 2.07 9.48 0.59
CA ALA A 72 0.95 8.59 0.82
C ALA A 72 0.37 8.03 -0.48
N VAL A 73 -0.10 6.79 -0.37
CA VAL A 73 -0.85 6.10 -1.44
C VAL A 73 -2.33 6.28 -1.16
N TYR A 74 -3.09 6.72 -2.17
CA TYR A 74 -4.52 6.98 -2.06
C TYR A 74 -5.34 5.91 -2.78
N LEU A 75 -6.56 5.70 -2.29
CA LEU A 75 -7.55 4.86 -2.93
C LEU A 75 -8.24 5.63 -4.06
N THR A 76 -8.45 4.98 -5.20
CA THR A 76 -9.23 5.53 -6.31
C THR A 76 -10.71 5.31 -6.03
N THR A 77 -11.51 6.37 -6.02
CA THR A 77 -12.94 6.30 -5.69
C THR A 77 -13.83 6.59 -6.89
N SER A 78 -13.38 6.24 -8.09
CA SER A 78 -14.14 6.43 -9.31
C SER A 78 -15.24 5.37 -9.44
N PRO A 79 -16.43 5.70 -9.96
CA PRO A 79 -17.45 4.72 -10.31
C PRO A 79 -16.93 3.58 -11.19
N GLY A 80 -17.39 2.35 -10.93
CA GLY A 80 -17.02 1.17 -11.70
C GLY A 80 -15.81 0.41 -11.15
N LEU A 81 -15.10 -0.30 -12.04
CA LEU A 81 -13.97 -1.16 -11.66
C LEU A 81 -12.71 -0.34 -11.38
N ASN A 82 -12.16 -0.51 -10.18
CA ASN A 82 -10.91 0.10 -9.74
C ASN A 82 -9.88 -0.96 -9.42
N ARG A 83 -8.60 -0.55 -9.46
CA ARG A 83 -7.45 -1.39 -9.15
C ARG A 83 -6.58 -0.68 -8.12
N PHE A 84 -6.31 -1.34 -7.00
CA PHE A 84 -5.38 -0.88 -5.98
C PHE A 84 -4.24 -1.89 -5.84
N VAL A 85 -3.02 -1.40 -5.60
CA VAL A 85 -1.85 -2.26 -5.40
C VAL A 85 -1.28 -1.98 -4.02
N TRP A 86 -1.42 -2.95 -3.13
CA TRP A 86 -0.78 -2.88 -1.82
C TRP A 86 0.66 -3.39 -1.93
N ASN A 87 1.64 -2.54 -1.58
CA ASN A 87 3.06 -2.88 -1.61
C ASN A 87 3.51 -3.88 -0.51
N MET A 88 2.57 -4.47 0.22
CA MET A 88 2.82 -5.42 1.31
C MET A 88 3.65 -4.83 2.47
N ARG A 89 3.72 -3.51 2.63
CA ARG A 89 4.48 -2.89 3.73
C ARG A 89 3.58 -2.44 4.85
N TYR A 90 4.06 -2.66 6.07
CA TYR A 90 3.53 -2.05 7.27
C TYR A 90 3.78 -0.52 7.24
N PRO A 91 3.02 0.27 8.03
CA PRO A 91 3.28 1.69 8.16
C PRO A 91 4.70 1.95 8.67
N ASP A 92 5.29 3.04 8.20
CA ASP A 92 6.61 3.48 8.66
C ASP A 92 6.55 3.92 10.12
N CYS A 93 7.63 3.73 10.87
CA CYS A 93 7.68 4.19 12.26
C CYS A 93 7.65 5.73 12.33
N TYR A 94 6.73 6.27 13.13
CA TYR A 94 6.60 7.71 13.36
C TYR A 94 7.87 8.28 14.01
N LYS A 95 8.43 9.35 13.43
CA LYS A 95 9.49 10.13 14.07
C LYS A 95 8.85 11.11 15.07
N PRO A 96 9.16 11.06 16.37
CA PRO A 96 8.77 12.14 17.28
C PRO A 96 9.41 13.46 16.83
N ALA A 97 8.63 14.53 16.83
CA ALA A 97 9.07 15.85 16.39
C ALA A 97 10.17 16.39 17.32
N GLY A 98 11.40 16.49 16.84
CA GLY A 98 12.51 17.14 17.56
C GLY A 98 13.89 16.52 17.35
N GLU A 99 13.98 15.27 16.89
CA GLU A 99 15.27 14.60 16.70
C GLU A 99 15.75 14.66 15.26
N LYS A 100 16.73 15.54 15.03
CA LYS A 100 17.48 15.70 13.78
C LYS A 100 18.47 14.55 13.49
N LEU A 101 18.51 13.51 14.33
CA LEU A 101 19.58 12.50 14.34
C LEU A 101 19.26 11.22 13.55
N LEU A 102 18.01 10.99 13.14
CA LEU A 102 17.63 9.85 12.33
C LEU A 102 17.31 10.32 10.90
N GLU A 103 18.34 10.47 10.07
CA GLU A 103 18.18 10.82 8.63
C GLU A 103 17.43 9.74 7.85
N SER A 104 17.36 8.51 8.36
CA SER A 104 16.60 7.42 7.76
C SER A 104 15.14 7.44 8.22
N VAL A 105 14.20 7.59 7.28
CA VAL A 105 12.85 7.05 7.47
C VAL A 105 13.02 5.54 7.61
N VAL A 106 12.58 4.96 8.73
CA VAL A 106 12.57 3.50 8.88
C VAL A 106 11.38 2.99 8.09
N THR A 107 11.64 2.60 6.84
CA THR A 107 10.64 1.97 5.97
C THR A 107 10.02 0.79 6.69
N GLY A 108 8.69 0.73 6.73
CA GLY A 108 7.96 -0.33 7.39
C GLY A 108 8.36 -1.72 6.86
N PRO A 109 8.40 -2.74 7.73
CA PRO A 109 8.74 -4.09 7.35
C PRO A 109 7.76 -4.63 6.30
N VAL A 110 8.26 -5.53 5.47
CA VAL A 110 7.42 -6.26 4.51
C VAL A 110 6.58 -7.29 5.27
N ALA A 111 5.34 -7.47 4.85
CA ALA A 111 4.43 -8.46 5.40
C ALA A 111 5.00 -9.86 5.20
N LYS A 112 4.97 -10.67 6.26
CA LYS A 112 5.36 -12.06 6.20
C LYS A 112 4.41 -12.84 5.28
N PRO A 113 4.87 -13.92 4.63
CA PRO A 113 3.96 -14.87 4.00
C PRO A 113 2.92 -15.37 5.00
N GLY A 114 1.67 -15.49 4.58
CA GLY A 114 0.55 -15.86 5.44
C GLY A 114 -0.79 -15.34 4.95
N ARG A 115 -1.81 -15.52 5.80
CA ARG A 115 -3.20 -15.11 5.52
C ARG A 115 -3.44 -13.67 5.94
N TYR A 116 -4.16 -12.95 5.11
CA TYR A 116 -4.52 -11.54 5.29
C TYR A 116 -5.94 -11.32 4.79
N GLN A 117 -6.50 -10.16 5.10
CA GLN A 117 -7.84 -9.78 4.63
C GLN A 117 -7.82 -8.35 4.11
N ALA A 118 -8.49 -8.13 2.99
CA ALA A 118 -8.78 -6.80 2.47
C ALA A 118 -10.22 -6.46 2.80
N ARG A 119 -10.43 -5.37 3.55
CA ARG A 119 -11.75 -4.89 3.94
C ARG A 119 -12.04 -3.58 3.22
N LEU A 120 -13.00 -3.59 2.31
CA LEU A 120 -13.53 -2.42 1.65
C LEU A 120 -14.78 -1.94 2.39
N GLN A 121 -14.79 -0.67 2.78
CA GLN A 121 -15.95 -0.03 3.40
C GLN A 121 -16.43 1.11 2.52
N VAL A 122 -17.74 1.13 2.26
CA VAL A 122 -18.46 2.17 1.52
C VAL A 122 -19.63 2.61 2.39
N GLY A 123 -19.44 3.73 3.08
CA GLY A 123 -20.29 4.19 4.20
C GLY A 123 -20.60 3.10 5.21
N ASP A 124 -21.84 2.61 5.23
CA ASP A 124 -22.30 1.57 6.17
C ASP A 124 -22.08 0.13 5.65
N GLN A 125 -21.79 -0.04 4.36
CA GLN A 125 -21.53 -1.36 3.78
C GLN A 125 -20.05 -1.72 3.94
N THR A 126 -19.81 -2.96 4.37
CA THR A 126 -18.44 -3.48 4.55
C THR A 126 -18.34 -4.84 3.88
N GLU A 127 -17.39 -4.98 2.97
CA GLU A 127 -17.01 -6.25 2.36
C GLU A 127 -15.59 -6.62 2.79
N THR A 128 -15.39 -7.88 3.19
CA THR A 128 -14.07 -8.38 3.58
C THR A 128 -13.74 -9.61 2.75
N GLN A 129 -12.58 -9.61 2.11
CA GLN A 129 -12.10 -10.71 1.27
C GLN A 129 -10.75 -11.23 1.78
N PRO A 130 -10.63 -12.54 2.07
CA PRO A 130 -9.36 -13.13 2.47
C PRO A 130 -8.42 -13.29 1.27
N PHE A 131 -7.13 -13.15 1.51
CA PHE A 131 -6.08 -13.46 0.54
C PHE A 131 -4.85 -14.04 1.25
N GLU A 132 -3.99 -14.72 0.49
CA GLU A 132 -2.77 -15.33 1.01
C GLU A 132 -1.56 -14.75 0.29
N ILE A 133 -0.56 -14.35 1.06
CA ILE A 133 0.77 -13.99 0.56
C ILE A 133 1.62 -15.25 0.61
N CYS A 134 1.99 -15.76 -0.55
CA CYS A 134 2.91 -16.90 -0.66
C CYS A 134 4.36 -16.43 -0.79
N VAL A 135 5.30 -17.28 -0.35
CA VAL A 135 6.71 -17.13 -0.71
C VAL A 135 6.84 -17.33 -2.22
N ASP A 136 7.73 -16.56 -2.86
CA ASP A 136 8.06 -16.77 -4.27
C ASP A 136 8.60 -18.20 -4.48
N PRO A 137 7.90 -19.05 -5.26
CA PRO A 137 8.32 -20.44 -5.50
C PRO A 137 9.63 -20.54 -6.31
N GLY A 138 10.10 -19.44 -6.90
CA GLY A 138 11.39 -19.35 -7.59
C GLY A 138 12.59 -19.15 -6.65
N ILE A 139 12.36 -18.85 -5.37
CA ILE A 139 13.40 -18.79 -4.36
C ILE A 139 13.63 -20.19 -3.80
N ALA A 140 14.54 -20.94 -4.42
CA ALA A 140 15.10 -22.16 -3.85
C ALA A 140 16.11 -21.84 -2.71
N ALA A 141 15.76 -20.93 -1.80
CA ALA A 141 16.48 -20.76 -0.56
C ALA A 141 15.90 -21.76 0.43
N SER A 142 16.74 -22.66 0.93
CA SER A 142 16.32 -23.62 1.93
C SER A 142 15.99 -22.87 3.23
N GLN A 143 15.13 -23.44 4.08
CA GLN A 143 14.83 -22.88 5.40
C GLN A 143 16.11 -22.59 6.21
N ALA A 144 17.20 -23.35 5.97
CA ALA A 144 18.51 -23.13 6.58
C ALA A 144 19.22 -21.85 6.11
N ASP A 145 18.98 -21.38 4.89
CA ASP A 145 19.58 -20.14 4.37
C ASP A 145 18.91 -18.89 4.98
N LEU A 146 17.62 -18.99 5.31
CA LEU A 146 16.89 -17.93 6.00
C LEU A 146 17.31 -17.83 7.48
N ASP A 147 17.56 -18.96 8.14
CA ASP A 147 18.02 -18.99 9.54
C ASP A 147 19.45 -18.42 9.68
N ALA A 148 20.32 -18.58 8.68
CA ALA A 148 21.67 -18.04 8.67
C ALA A 148 21.75 -16.51 8.55
N GLN A 149 20.67 -15.84 8.12
CA GLN A 149 20.64 -14.38 7.96
C GLN A 149 20.24 -13.64 9.25
N PHE A 150 19.76 -14.37 10.26
CA PHE A 150 19.33 -13.85 11.56
C PHE A 150 20.31 -14.14 12.71
N ALA A 151 21.52 -14.65 12.41
CA ALA A 151 22.60 -14.90 13.38
C ALA A 151 23.67 -13.79 13.39
#